data_AF-A0A973FS44-F1
#
_entry.id   AF-A0A973FS44-F1
#
_cell.length_a   1.000
_cell.length_b   1.000
_cell.length_c   1.000
_cell.angle_alpha   90.00
_cell.angle_beta   90.00
_cell.angle_gamma   90.00
#
_symmetry.space_group_name_H-M   'P 1'
#
loop_
_entity.id
_entity.type
_entity.pdbx_description
1 polymer ?
#
loop_
_entity_poly.entity_id
_entity_poly.type
_entity_poly.pdbx_seq_one_letter_code
_entity_poly.pdbx_strand_id
1 'polypeptide(L)' 'MSVLRDTVAMIGPLDTAAAQAARARQDLLTKPQGALGRLEALSIQIAAITGNSRPRIDRPAVVVMAADHGV' A
#
# COMPACT_ATOMS: atom_id res chain seq x y z
N MET A 1 21.54 -2.36 20.02
CA MET A 1 20.31 -2.50 19.21
C MET A 1 20.70 -2.92 17.80
N SER A 2 19.91 -3.78 17.15
CA SER A 2 20.24 -4.35 15.84
C SER A 2 19.23 -3.83 14.83
N VAL A 3 19.71 -3.20 13.75
CA VAL A 3 18.88 -2.64 12.67
C VAL A 3 17.82 -3.63 12.20
N LEU A 4 18.16 -4.92 12.10
CA LEU A 4 17.22 -5.97 11.70
C LEU A 4 16.07 -6.13 12.72
N ARG A 5 16.39 -6.28 14.01
CA ARG A 5 15.37 -6.50 15.05
C ARG A 5 14.45 -5.30 15.20
N ASP A 6 15.02 -4.10 15.18
CA ASP A 6 14.26 -2.87 15.34
C ASP A 6 13.33 -2.64 14.15
N THR A 7 13.79 -2.92 12.92
CA THR A 7 12.97 -2.79 11.70
C THR A 7 11.80 -3.78 11.68
N VAL A 8 12.04 -5.05 12.05
CA VAL A 8 10.99 -6.07 12.11
C VAL A 8 9.92 -5.70 13.15
N ALA A 9 10.34 -5.16 14.31
CA ALA A 9 9.41 -4.74 15.36
C ALA A 9 8.50 -3.56 14.95
N MET A 10 8.86 -2.79 13.92
CA MET A 10 8.04 -1.68 13.42
C MET A 10 6.99 -2.09 12.37
N ILE A 11 6.99 -3.35 11.90
CA ILE A 11 5.99 -3.82 10.94
C ILE A 11 4.65 -3.98 11.66
N GLY A 12 3.70 -3.08 11.35
CA GLY A 12 2.36 -3.07 11.93
C GLY A 12 1.30 -3.71 11.02
N PRO A 13 0.08 -3.92 11.55
CA PRO A 13 -1.08 -4.30 10.74
C PRO A 13 -1.49 -3.15 9.80
N LEU A 14 -2.26 -3.49 8.77
CA LEU A 14 -2.87 -2.50 7.88
C LEU A 14 -3.89 -1.63 8.63
N ASP A 15 -4.00 -0.35 8.25
CA ASP A 15 -5.03 0.55 8.77
C ASP A 15 -6.40 0.24 8.16
N THR A 16 -7.27 -0.37 8.95
CA THR A 16 -8.62 -0.77 8.54
C THR A 16 -9.55 0.43 8.36
N ALA A 17 -9.37 1.51 9.11
CA ALA A 17 -10.18 2.72 8.99
C ALA A 17 -9.87 3.46 7.68
N ALA A 18 -8.59 3.60 7.33
CA ALA A 18 -8.17 4.16 6.05
C ALA A 18 -8.68 3.32 4.87
N ALA A 19 -8.63 1.99 4.98
CA ALA A 19 -9.18 1.08 3.97
C ALA A 19 -10.70 1.24 3.79
N GLN A 20 -11.45 1.32 4.88
CA GLN A 20 -12.91 1.51 4.85
C GLN A 20 -13.28 2.86 4.23
N ALA A 21 -12.58 3.93 4.61
CA ALA A 21 -12.80 5.27 4.04
C ALA A 21 -12.48 5.30 2.53
N ALA A 22 -11.40 4.62 2.09
CA ALA A 22 -11.07 4.51 0.67
C ALA A 22 -12.12 3.71 -0.11
N ARG A 23 -12.66 2.62 0.47
CA ARG A 23 -13.74 1.82 -0.12
C ARG A 23 -15.02 2.64 -0.27
N ALA A 24 -15.46 3.30 0.80
CA ALA A 24 -16.64 4.17 0.77
C ALA A 24 -16.50 5.25 -0.31
N ARG A 25 -15.29 5.82 -0.47
CA ARG A 25 -15.03 6.77 -1.56
C ARG A 25 -15.17 6.12 -2.94
N GLN A 26 -14.59 4.94 -3.16
CA GLN A 26 -14.68 4.22 -4.44
C GLN A 26 -16.14 3.93 -4.83
N ASP A 27 -16.97 3.60 -3.85
CA ASP A 27 -18.40 3.31 -4.06
C ASP A 27 -19.22 4.58 -4.42
N LEU A 28 -18.73 5.78 -4.10
CA LEU A 28 -19.37 7.08 -4.40
C LEU A 28 -18.87 7.76 -5.68
N LEU A 29 -17.87 7.19 -6.36
CA LEU A 29 -17.37 7.78 -7.60
C LEU A 29 -18.38 7.63 -8.74
N THR A 30 -18.26 8.49 -9.76
CA THR A 30 -19.11 8.48 -10.96
C THR A 30 -18.78 7.32 -11.90
N LYS A 31 -18.86 6.09 -11.40
CA LYS A 31 -18.65 4.82 -12.08
C LYS A 31 -19.64 3.79 -11.52
N PRO A 32 -20.06 2.77 -12.30
CA PRO A 32 -20.71 1.62 -11.71
C PRO A 32 -19.81 1.00 -10.63
N GLN A 33 -20.41 0.51 -9.55
CA GLN A 33 -19.65 -0.10 -8.47
C GLN A 33 -18.81 -1.28 -9.00
N GLY A 34 -17.53 -1.34 -8.62
CA GLY A 34 -16.62 -2.38 -9.06
C GLY A 34 -16.14 -2.28 -10.52
N ALA A 35 -16.54 -1.26 -11.28
CA ALA A 35 -16.18 -1.13 -12.70
C ALA A 35 -14.66 -1.08 -12.97
N LEU A 36 -13.84 -0.67 -11.99
CA LEU A 36 -12.37 -0.66 -12.15
C LEU A 36 -11.69 -1.92 -11.58
N GLY A 37 -12.47 -2.87 -11.05
CA GLY A 37 -12.01 -4.18 -10.59
C GLY A 37 -10.76 -4.11 -9.70
N ARG A 38 -9.64 -4.65 -10.21
CA ARG A 38 -8.35 -4.71 -9.49
C ARG A 38 -7.80 -3.35 -9.11
N LEU A 39 -8.10 -2.28 -9.85
CA LEU A 39 -7.62 -0.93 -9.52
C LEU A 39 -8.32 -0.38 -8.26
N GLU A 40 -9.57 -0.75 -8.01
CA GLU A 40 -10.27 -0.37 -6.77
C GLU A 40 -9.64 -1.07 -5.58
N ALA A 41 -9.45 -2.39 -5.70
CA ALA A 41 -8.81 -3.21 -4.66
C ALA A 41 -7.39 -2.71 -4.34
N LEU A 42 -6.59 -2.40 -5.37
CA LEU A 42 -5.25 -1.84 -5.21
C LEU A 42 -5.28 -0.48 -4.51
N SER A 43 -6.19 0.41 -4.88
CA SER A 43 -6.31 1.74 -4.24
C SER A 43 -6.66 1.65 -2.75
N ILE A 44 -7.53 0.70 -2.37
CA ILE A 44 -7.91 0.44 -0.98
C ILE A 44 -6.74 -0.16 -0.19
N GLN A 45 -5.99 -1.08 -0.80
CA GLN A 45 -4.80 -1.66 -0.18
C GLN A 45 -3.72 -0.61 0.08
N ILE A 46 -3.44 0.27 -0.88
CA ILE A 46 -2.45 1.35 -0.70
C ILE A 46 -2.91 2.32 0.38
N ALA A 47 -4.21 2.62 0.47
CA ALA A 47 -4.75 3.44 1.55
C ALA A 47 -4.51 2.81 2.94
N ALA A 48 -4.70 1.49 3.04
CA ALA A 48 -4.45 0.73 4.27
C ALA A 48 -2.97 0.69 4.67
N ILE A 49 -2.07 0.54 3.69
CA ILE A 49 -0.61 0.53 3.90
C ILE A 49 -0.12 1.91 4.37
N THR A 50 -0.69 2.97 3.83
CA THR A 50 -0.25 4.36 4.08
C THR A 50 -0.99 5.04 5.23
N GLY A 51 -2.04 4.43 5.79
CA GLY A 51 -2.92 5.07 6.76
C GLY A 51 -3.66 6.30 6.21
N ASN A 52 -3.79 6.42 4.89
CA ASN A 52 -4.37 7.58 4.21
C ASN A 52 -5.41 7.13 3.19
N SER A 53 -6.67 7.56 3.34
CA SER A 53 -7.78 7.19 2.45
C SER A 53 -7.67 7.74 1.02
N ARG A 54 -6.79 8.72 0.79
CA ARG A 54 -6.50 9.33 -0.53
C ARG A 54 -4.98 9.49 -0.70
N PRO A 55 -4.24 8.37 -0.77
CA PRO A 55 -2.79 8.42 -0.83
C PRO A 55 -2.31 9.02 -2.15
N ARG A 56 -1.19 9.74 -2.10
CA ARG A 56 -0.44 10.18 -3.28
C ARG A 56 0.87 9.41 -3.34
N ILE A 57 1.25 8.97 -4.53
CA ILE A 57 2.53 8.29 -4.78
C ILE A 57 3.44 9.27 -5.53
N ASP A 58 4.12 10.14 -4.80
CA ASP A 58 4.91 11.23 -5.40
C ASP A 58 6.37 10.84 -5.69
N ARG A 59 6.91 9.81 -5.01
CA ARG A 59 8.33 9.40 -5.11
C ARG A 59 8.50 7.87 -5.14
N PRO A 60 8.07 7.17 -6.21
CA PRO A 60 8.33 5.74 -6.35
C PRO A 60 9.84 5.49 -6.53
N ALA A 61 10.32 4.36 -6.02
CA ALA A 61 11.71 3.95 -6.17
C ALA A 61 11.80 2.47 -6.57
N VAL A 62 12.83 2.14 -7.35
CA VAL A 62 13.21 0.76 -7.69
C VAL A 62 14.62 0.55 -7.15
N VAL A 63 14.83 -0.50 -6.36
CA VAL A 63 16.14 -0.86 -5.81
C VAL A 63 16.61 -2.13 -6.52
N VAL A 64 17.66 -2.01 -7.33
CA VAL A 64 18.28 -3.14 -8.05
C VAL A 64 19.45 -3.66 -7.23
N MET A 65 19.39 -4.93 -6.85
CA MET A 65 20.48 -5.63 -6.17
C MET A 65 21.17 -6.57 -7.17
N ALA A 66 22.49 -6.46 -7.33
CA ALA A 66 23.29 -7.30 -8.22
C ALA A 66 24.55 -7.77 -7.49
N ALA A 67 24.92 -9.04 -7.68
CA ALA A 67 26.11 -9.66 -7.10
C ALA A 67 26.54 -10.89 -7.93
N ASP A 68 27.86 -11.14 -7.98
CA ASP A 68 28.42 -12.36 -8.57
C ASP A 68 28.45 -13.50 -7.54
N HIS A 69 28.36 -14.74 -8.04
CA HIS A 69 28.47 -15.95 -7.23
C HIS A 69 29.66 -16.78 -7.73
N GLY A 70 30.68 -16.98 -6.88
CA GLY A 70 31.94 -17.61 -7.24
C GLY A 70 31.96 -19.13 -7.09
N VAL A 71 30.95 -19.82 -7.64
CA VAL A 71 30.84 -21.30 -7.59
C VAL A 71 32.11 -22.03 -8.03
#